data_AF-A0A1I0CK95-F1
#
_entry.id   AF-A0A1I0CK95-F1
#
_cell.length_a   1.000
_cell.length_b   1.000
_cell.length_c   1.000
_cell.angle_alpha   90.00
_cell.angle_beta   90.00
_cell.angle_gamma   90.00
#
_symmetry.space_group_name_H-M   'P 1'
#
loop_
_entity.id
_entity.type
_entity.pdbx_description
1 polymer ?
#
loop_
_entity_poly.entity_id
_entity_poly.type
_entity_poly.pdbx_seq_one_letter_code
_entity_poly.pdbx_strand_id
1 'polypeptide(L)'
;MDSREDLIKGLSQAMNGNKEDELGRQFFADTNTLRTGAAGGNVEVSVLVSKAEFGRIASGVSKYHVTDRRGIEDGNDITFNEVEADGFTQTGHKLTKRVLDVKSYLQISGLKEGYYIVAF
;
A
#
# COMPACT_ATOMS: atom_id res chain seq x y z
N MET A 1 -27.89 -17.60 -23.08
CA MET A 1 -27.43 -16.20 -22.95
C MET A 1 -27.87 -15.73 -21.57
N ASP A 2 -27.21 -16.20 -20.50
CA ASP A 2 -27.67 -15.95 -19.11
C ASP A 2 -26.55 -15.49 -18.15
N SER A 3 -25.28 -15.60 -18.54
CA SER A 3 -24.17 -15.35 -17.61
C SER A 3 -23.93 -13.88 -17.28
N ARG A 4 -24.46 -12.95 -18.08
CA ARG A 4 -24.23 -11.50 -17.87
C ARG A 4 -25.32 -10.87 -17.01
N GLU A 5 -26.57 -11.29 -17.15
CA GLU A 5 -27.67 -10.80 -16.31
C GLU A 5 -27.58 -11.36 -14.90
N ASP A 6 -27.14 -12.61 -14.72
CA ASP A 6 -26.89 -13.19 -13.40
C ASP A 6 -25.69 -12.53 -12.70
N LEU A 7 -24.65 -12.15 -13.46
CA LEU A 7 -23.51 -11.40 -12.93
C LEU A 7 -23.93 -9.98 -12.48
N ILE A 8 -24.76 -9.30 -13.28
CA ILE A 8 -25.26 -7.95 -12.97
C ILE A 8 -26.26 -7.99 -11.80
N LYS A 9 -27.13 -9.00 -11.72
CA LYS A 9 -27.99 -9.22 -10.55
C LYS A 9 -27.18 -9.55 -9.30
N GLY A 10 -26.14 -10.37 -9.41
CA GLY A 10 -25.22 -10.69 -8.31
C GLY A 10 -24.49 -9.44 -7.80
N LEU A 11 -23.98 -8.59 -8.69
CA LEU A 11 -23.35 -7.32 -8.33
C LEU A 11 -24.35 -6.35 -7.68
N SER A 12 -25.54 -6.22 -8.26
CA SER A 12 -26.55 -5.27 -7.79
C SER A 12 -27.14 -5.70 -6.43
N GLN A 13 -27.21 -7.02 -6.15
CA GLN A 13 -27.58 -7.55 -4.85
C GLN A 13 -26.45 -7.40 -3.81
N ALA A 14 -25.18 -7.51 -4.23
CA ALA A 14 -24.04 -7.26 -3.36
C ALA A 14 -23.92 -5.78 -2.93
N MET A 15 -24.24 -4.85 -3.83
CA MET A 15 -24.24 -3.40 -3.55
C MET A 15 -25.43 -2.95 -2.69
N ASN A 16 -26.60 -3.60 -2.78
CA ASN A 16 -27.78 -3.25 -1.98
C ASN A 16 -27.79 -3.85 -0.56
N GLY A 17 -26.87 -4.76 -0.24
CA GLY A 17 -26.92 -5.59 0.96
C GLY A 17 -26.03 -5.15 2.13
N ASN A 18 -25.43 -3.95 2.11
CA ASN A 18 -24.40 -3.55 3.10
C ASN A 18 -23.25 -4.57 3.25
N LYS A 19 -22.96 -5.35 2.19
CA LYS A 19 -21.86 -6.32 2.14
C LYS A 19 -20.58 -5.78 1.51
N GLU A 20 -20.57 -4.53 1.05
CA GLU A 20 -19.33 -3.81 0.74
C GLU A 20 -18.38 -3.82 1.93
N ASP A 21 -18.94 -3.85 3.15
CA ASP A 21 -18.17 -3.85 4.38
C ASP A 21 -17.58 -5.24 4.72
N GLU A 22 -17.98 -6.33 4.09
CA GLU A 22 -17.48 -7.69 4.41
C GLU A 22 -16.47 -8.17 3.37
N LEU A 23 -16.75 -7.98 2.07
CA LEU A 23 -15.77 -8.20 1.00
C LEU A 23 -14.71 -7.11 0.98
N GLY A 24 -15.10 -5.85 1.24
CA GLY A 24 -14.16 -4.77 1.49
C GLY A 24 -13.31 -5.09 2.71
N ARG A 25 -13.88 -5.48 3.86
CA ARG A 25 -13.06 -5.88 5.01
C ARG A 25 -12.20 -7.10 4.75
N GLN A 26 -12.57 -8.06 3.90
CA GLN A 26 -11.72 -9.22 3.66
C GLN A 26 -10.56 -8.90 2.69
N PHE A 27 -10.81 -8.12 1.64
CA PHE A 27 -9.75 -7.62 0.74
C PHE A 27 -8.88 -6.53 1.40
N PHE A 28 -9.46 -5.66 2.22
CA PHE A 28 -8.73 -4.69 3.03
C PHE A 28 -8.07 -5.34 4.25
N ALA A 29 -8.61 -6.38 4.89
CA ALA A 29 -7.89 -7.06 5.99
C ALA A 29 -6.65 -7.80 5.50
N ASP A 30 -6.68 -8.36 4.28
CA ASP A 30 -5.52 -9.00 3.69
C ASP A 30 -4.46 -8.00 3.16
N THR A 31 -4.81 -6.71 3.01
CA THR A 31 -3.88 -5.64 2.57
C THR A 31 -3.62 -4.55 3.62
N ASN A 32 -4.35 -4.56 4.72
CA ASN A 32 -4.39 -3.50 5.72
C ASN A 32 -4.36 -4.10 7.12
N THR A 33 -3.48 -5.06 7.35
CA THR A 33 -3.02 -5.43 8.70
C THR A 33 -2.26 -4.26 9.32
N LEU A 34 -2.95 -3.13 9.52
CA LEU A 34 -2.74 -2.25 10.66
C LEU A 34 -3.01 -3.11 11.89
N ARG A 35 -2.02 -3.93 12.27
CA ARG A 35 -1.82 -4.17 13.70
C ARG A 35 -1.60 -2.78 14.25
N THR A 36 -2.62 -2.25 14.90
CA THR A 36 -2.46 -1.27 15.97
C THR A 36 -1.46 -1.88 16.94
N GLY A 37 -0.17 -1.69 16.64
CA GLY A 37 0.92 -1.93 17.56
C GLY A 37 0.63 -1.07 18.76
N ALA A 38 0.52 -1.72 19.92
CA ALA A 38 0.48 -1.06 21.21
C ALA A 38 1.46 0.12 21.23
N ALA A 39 1.13 1.20 21.94
CA ALA A 39 2.02 2.32 22.17
C ALA A 39 3.47 1.82 22.40
N GLY A 40 4.34 1.99 21.38
CA GLY A 40 5.72 1.47 21.36
C GLY A 40 6.04 0.28 20.43
N GLY A 41 5.12 -0.20 19.59
CA GLY A 41 5.38 -1.29 18.63
C GLY A 41 5.60 -0.80 17.20
N ASN A 42 6.67 -1.25 16.54
CA ASN A 42 6.96 -0.97 15.13
C ASN A 42 5.73 -1.23 14.25
N VAL A 43 5.22 -0.17 13.61
CA VAL A 43 4.17 -0.29 12.60
C VAL A 43 4.84 -0.81 11.33
N GLU A 44 4.46 -2.01 10.89
CA GLU A 44 4.85 -2.53 9.58
C GLU A 44 3.96 -1.90 8.51
N VAL A 45 4.57 -1.12 7.62
CA VAL A 45 3.84 -0.48 6.50
C VAL A 45 4.25 -1.14 5.19
N SER A 46 3.27 -1.64 4.44
CA SER A 46 3.52 -2.22 3.12
C SER A 46 3.08 -1.29 1.99
N VAL A 47 3.88 -1.21 0.93
CA VAL A 47 3.58 -0.48 -0.30
C VAL A 47 3.84 -1.35 -1.54
N LEU A 48 3.14 -1.05 -2.63
CA LEU A 48 3.34 -1.71 -3.92
C LEU A 48 4.28 -0.86 -4.78
N VAL A 49 5.26 -1.49 -5.41
CA VAL A 49 6.22 -0.80 -6.29
C VAL A 49 6.44 -1.55 -7.59
N SER A 50 6.66 -0.81 -8.67
CA SER A 50 7.00 -1.41 -9.95
C SER A 50 8.33 -2.17 -9.87
N LYS A 51 8.53 -3.16 -10.74
CA LYS A 51 9.82 -3.87 -10.91
C LYS A 51 11.04 -2.95 -11.05
N ALA A 52 10.89 -1.87 -11.83
CA ALA A 52 11.98 -0.90 -12.03
C ALA A 52 12.31 -0.10 -10.77
N GLU A 53 11.32 0.19 -9.94
CA GLU A 53 11.53 0.85 -8.66
C GLU A 53 12.07 -0.12 -7.61
N PHE A 54 11.52 -1.32 -7.52
CA PHE A 54 12.02 -2.39 -6.65
C PHE A 54 13.51 -2.64 -6.88
N GLY A 55 13.95 -2.78 -8.15
CA GLY A 55 15.37 -2.96 -8.47
C GLY A 55 16.26 -1.78 -8.05
N ARG A 56 15.77 -0.54 -8.14
CA ARG A 56 16.51 0.66 -7.68
C ARG A 56 16.63 0.72 -6.16
N ILE A 57 15.58 0.32 -5.45
CA ILE A 57 15.59 0.24 -3.97
C ILE A 57 16.51 -0.90 -3.52
N ALA A 58 16.41 -2.08 -4.13
CA ALA A 58 17.22 -3.25 -3.80
C ALA A 58 18.72 -3.02 -4.02
N SER A 59 19.08 -2.29 -5.08
CA SER A 59 20.47 -1.90 -5.39
C SER A 59 21.00 -0.72 -4.56
N GLY A 60 20.15 -0.06 -3.77
CA GLY A 60 20.53 1.13 -2.99
C GLY A 60 20.71 2.40 -3.81
N VAL A 61 20.33 2.39 -5.09
CA VAL A 61 20.29 3.58 -5.94
C VAL A 61 19.21 4.55 -5.46
N SER A 62 18.03 4.02 -5.11
CA SER A 62 16.97 4.81 -4.46
C SER A 62 17.12 4.73 -2.94
N LYS A 63 17.14 5.90 -2.30
CA LYS A 63 17.18 6.06 -0.82
C LYS A 63 15.91 6.71 -0.27
N TYR A 64 14.94 6.92 -1.15
CA TYR A 64 13.67 7.52 -0.82
C TYR A 64 12.55 6.88 -1.65
N HIS A 65 11.34 6.94 -1.12
CA HIS A 65 10.12 6.54 -1.81
C HIS A 65 9.03 7.58 -1.53
N VAL A 66 8.22 7.86 -2.54
CA VAL A 66 7.12 8.81 -2.45
C VAL A 66 5.82 8.03 -2.38
N THR A 67 5.04 8.26 -1.33
CA THR A 67 3.80 7.51 -1.09
C THR A 67 2.74 8.40 -0.48
N ASP A 68 1.47 8.10 -0.73
CA ASP A 68 0.31 8.68 -0.05
C ASP A 68 -0.10 7.86 1.19
N ARG A 69 0.66 6.80 1.50
CA ARG A 69 0.42 5.94 2.65
C ARG A 69 0.68 6.70 3.95
N ARG A 70 -0.34 6.71 4.82
CA ARG A 70 -0.30 7.36 6.13
C ARG A 70 0.23 6.40 7.21
N GLY A 71 0.65 6.97 8.33
CA GLY A 71 1.11 6.21 9.50
C GLY A 71 2.52 5.65 9.37
N ILE A 72 3.33 6.20 8.47
CA ILE A 72 4.77 5.93 8.36
C ILE A 72 5.49 6.93 9.24
N GLU A 73 6.29 6.43 10.18
CA GLU A 73 7.07 7.23 11.12
C GLU A 73 8.55 6.79 11.10
N ASP A 74 9.44 7.67 11.56
CA ASP A 74 10.84 7.30 11.78
C ASP A 74 10.95 6.08 12.70
N GLY A 75 11.88 5.18 12.38
CA GLY A 75 12.04 3.92 13.09
C GLY A 75 11.06 2.81 12.68
N ASN A 76 10.03 3.08 11.88
CA ASN A 76 9.15 2.03 11.34
C ASN A 76 9.88 1.14 10.33
N ASP A 77 9.30 -0.02 10.02
CA ASP A 77 9.74 -0.86 8.92
C ASP A 77 8.76 -0.72 7.75
N ILE A 78 9.29 -0.39 6.57
CA ILE A 78 8.54 -0.28 5.32
C ILE A 78 8.86 -1.46 4.41
N THR A 79 7.85 -2.20 3.98
CA THR A 79 7.96 -3.34 3.06
C THR A 79 7.49 -2.95 1.67
N PHE A 80 8.40 -3.00 0.72
CA PHE A 80 8.15 -2.82 -0.70
C PHE A 80 7.81 -4.17 -1.33
N ASN A 81 6.62 -4.30 -1.91
CA ASN A 81 6.19 -5.49 -2.64
C ASN A 81 6.24 -5.21 -4.13
N GLU A 82 7.00 -6.01 -4.88
CA GLU A 82 7.10 -5.87 -6.33
C GLU A 82 5.80 -6.32 -7.00
N VAL A 83 5.30 -5.49 -7.91
CA VAL A 83 4.17 -5.81 -8.78
C VAL A 83 4.56 -5.82 -10.25
N GLU A 84 3.82 -6.60 -11.02
CA GLU A 84 3.87 -6.65 -12.48
C GLU A 84 3.43 -5.31 -13.10
N ALA A 85 3.52 -5.20 -14.43
CA ALA A 85 3.20 -3.98 -15.16
C ALA A 85 1.75 -3.50 -15.00
N ASP A 86 0.84 -4.36 -14.56
CA ASP A 86 -0.55 -3.99 -14.24
C ASP A 86 -0.69 -3.19 -12.95
N GLY A 87 0.35 -3.16 -12.11
CA GLY A 87 0.36 -2.43 -10.84
C GLY A 87 -0.35 -3.15 -9.67
N PHE A 88 -0.86 -4.36 -9.87
CA PHE A 88 -1.65 -5.09 -8.87
C PHE A 88 -1.17 -6.53 -8.64
N THR A 89 -0.75 -7.22 -9.70
CA THR A 89 -0.31 -8.61 -9.60
C THR A 89 1.06 -8.66 -8.93
N GLN A 90 1.12 -9.20 -7.71
CA GLN A 90 2.38 -9.30 -6.97
C GLN A 90 3.26 -10.42 -7.55
N THR A 91 4.55 -10.13 -7.70
CA THR A 91 5.53 -11.12 -8.20
C THR A 91 5.99 -12.08 -7.10
N GLY A 92 5.73 -11.73 -5.84
CA GLY A 92 6.22 -12.43 -4.64
C GLY A 92 7.55 -11.90 -4.11
N HIS A 93 8.22 -11.00 -4.84
CA HIS A 93 9.41 -10.32 -4.31
C HIS A 93 9.01 -9.21 -3.32
N LYS A 94 9.70 -9.20 -2.18
CA LYS A 94 9.52 -8.21 -1.12
C LYS A 94 10.84 -7.77 -0.55
N LEU A 95 10.90 -6.51 -0.13
CA LEU A 95 12.08 -5.90 0.47
C LEU A 95 11.65 -5.00 1.61
N THR A 96 12.13 -5.28 2.82
CA THR A 96 11.89 -4.42 3.98
C THR A 96 13.07 -3.51 4.22
N LYS A 97 12.80 -2.23 4.48
CA LYS A 97 13.78 -1.22 4.88
C LYS A 97 13.34 -0.53 6.16
N ARG A 98 14.30 -0.04 6.93
CA ARG A 98 14.03 0.79 8.11
C ARG A 98 13.82 2.23 7.64
N VAL A 99 12.73 2.85 8.08
CA VAL A 99 12.49 4.28 7.85
C VAL A 99 13.44 5.10 8.71
N LEU A 100 14.09 6.08 8.09
CA LEU A 100 15.07 6.97 8.72
C LEU A 100 14.57 8.42 8.86
N ASP A 101 13.66 8.84 7.99
CA ASP A 101 13.04 10.16 8.02
C ASP A 101 11.76 10.16 7.17
N VAL A 102 10.79 11.00 7.54
CA VAL A 102 9.53 11.17 6.79
C VAL A 102 9.24 12.66 6.66
N LYS A 103 9.08 13.12 5.43
CA LYS A 103 8.72 14.51 5.12
C LYS A 103 7.38 14.57 4.41
N SER A 104 6.47 15.37 4.94
CA SER A 104 5.16 15.62 4.33
C SER A 104 5.22 16.71 3.26
N TYR A 105 4.13 16.82 2.49
CA TYR A 105 3.94 17.89 1.50
C TYR A 105 3.99 19.32 2.09
N LEU A 106 3.78 19.47 3.40
CA LEU A 106 3.93 20.75 4.09
C LEU A 106 5.40 21.17 4.25
N GLN A 107 6.31 20.20 4.20
CA GLN A 107 7.75 20.41 4.40
C GLN A 107 8.54 20.43 3.09
N ILE A 108 7.98 19.87 2.01
CA ILE A 108 8.63 19.78 0.70
C ILE A 108 7.83 20.57 -0.33
N SER A 109 8.39 21.68 -0.79
CA SER A 109 7.80 22.48 -1.87
C SER A 109 7.67 21.65 -3.15
N GLY A 110 6.48 21.67 -3.76
CA GLY A 110 6.18 20.95 -5.00
C GLY A 110 5.73 19.50 -4.80
N LEU A 111 5.72 18.97 -3.58
CA LEU A 111 5.10 17.68 -3.30
C LEU A 111 3.58 17.82 -3.25
N LYS A 112 2.87 16.87 -3.88
CA LYS A 112 1.41 16.87 -3.95
C LYS A 112 0.81 16.70 -2.54
N GLU A 113 -0.29 17.41 -2.28
CA GLU A 113 -1.03 17.29 -1.04
C GLU A 113 -1.40 15.82 -0.74
N GLY A 114 -1.19 15.40 0.51
CA GLY A 114 -1.43 14.03 0.98
C GLY A 114 -0.29 13.04 0.70
N TYR A 115 0.78 13.45 0.00
CA TYR A 115 1.97 12.62 -0.21
C TYR A 115 3.07 12.91 0.81
N TYR A 116 3.92 11.91 0.98
CA TYR A 116 5.07 11.88 1.87
C TYR A 116 6.30 11.38 1.12
N ILE A 117 7.47 11.89 1.47
CA ILE A 117 8.77 11.33 1.10
C ILE A 117 9.29 10.56 2.31
N VAL A 118 9.55 9.27 2.11
CA VAL A 118 10.08 8.35 3.12
C VAL A 118 11.52 8.04 2.77
N ALA A 119 12.46 8.37 3.65
CA ALA A 119 13.86 8.00 3.51
C ALA A 119 14.15 6.69 4.25
N PHE A 120 15.05 5.86 3.69
CA PHE A 120 15.39 4.54 4.21
C PHE A 120 16.80 4.06 3.77
#